data_AF-A0A542XL12-F1
#
_entry.id   AF-A0A542XL12-F1
#
_cell.length_a   1.000
_cell.length_b   1.000
_cell.length_c   1.000
_cell.angle_alpha   90.00
_cell.angle_beta   90.00
_cell.angle_gamma   90.00
#
_symmetry.space_group_name_H-M   'P 1'
#
loop_
_entity.id
_entity.type
_entity.pdbx_description
1 polymer ?
#
loop_
_entity_poly.entity_id
_entity_poly.type
_entity_poly.pdbx_seq_one_letter_code
_entity_poly.pdbx_strand_id
1 'polypeptide(L)' 'MSDGPEQLILTAHLRGRDGMCVGCRAWWSRLVPYPCWQVDWATSRQARTSVARFLGGVR' A
#
# COMPACT_ATOMS: atom_id res chain seq x y z
N MET A 1 -11.54 -6.71 -9.82
CA MET A 1 -10.11 -7.01 -10.05
C MET A 1 -9.35 -5.75 -9.72
N SER A 2 -8.43 -5.79 -8.76
CA SER A 2 -7.82 -4.58 -8.20
C SER A 2 -6.72 -4.04 -9.11
N ASP A 3 -7.08 -3.41 -10.23
CA ASP A 3 -6.18 -2.51 -10.95
C ASP A 3 -6.38 -1.07 -10.47
N GLY A 4 -6.27 -0.90 -9.16
CA GLY A 4 -6.35 0.39 -8.48
C GLY A 4 -4.97 0.91 -8.08
N PRO A 5 -4.84 2.23 -7.83
CA PRO A 5 -3.61 2.84 -7.33
C PRO A 5 -3.05 2.16 -6.06
N GLU A 6 -3.90 1.53 -5.24
CA GLU A 6 -3.49 0.74 -4.07
C GLU A 6 -2.61 -0.45 -4.46
N GLN A 7 -2.98 -1.22 -5.49
CA GLN A 7 -2.25 -2.41 -5.91
C GLN A 7 -0.88 -2.04 -6.48
N LEU A 8 -0.84 -0.98 -7.30
CA LEU A 8 0.41 -0.45 -7.84
C LEU A 8 1.34 0.03 -6.71
N ILE A 9 0.80 0.72 -5.70
CA ILE A 9 1.58 1.13 -4.53
C ILE A 9 2.13 -0.08 -3.78
N LEU A 10 1.30 -1.07 -3.44
CA LEU A 10 1.74 -2.24 -2.67
C LEU A 10 2.77 -3.10 -3.42
N THR A 11 2.72 -3.10 -4.75
CA THR A 11 3.69 -3.84 -5.58
C THR A 11 5.02 -3.09 -5.72
N ALA A 12 4.99 -1.76 -5.84
CA ALA A 12 6.20 -0.95 -6.04
C ALA A 12 6.91 -0.59 -4.73
N HIS A 13 6.17 -0.40 -3.63
CA HIS A 13 6.71 0.04 -2.36
C HIS A 13 6.99 -1.14 -1.42
N LEU A 14 8.09 -1.85 -1.67
CA LEU A 14 8.50 -3.03 -0.87
C LEU A 14 9.53 -2.67 0.22
N ARG A 15 9.66 -3.55 1.24
CA ARG A 15 10.71 -3.47 2.26
C ARG A 15 12.06 -3.87 1.65
N GLY A 16 13.02 -2.95 1.63
CA GLY A 16 14.40 -3.23 1.28
C GLY A 16 15.16 -3.94 2.42
N ARG A 17 16.33 -4.51 2.10
CA ARG A 17 17.20 -5.18 3.09
C ARG A 17 17.68 -4.23 4.20
N ASP A 18 17.74 -2.94 3.90
CA ASP A 18 18.06 -1.83 4.80
C ASP A 18 16.86 -1.39 5.67
N GLY A 19 15.71 -2.05 5.55
CA GLY A 19 14.46 -1.65 6.21
C GLY A 19 13.79 -0.44 5.57
N MET A 20 14.33 0.09 4.47
CA MET A 20 13.80 1.28 3.79
C MET A 20 12.84 0.90 2.67
N CYS A 21 11.94 1.81 2.32
CA CYS A 21 11.01 1.61 1.22
C CYS A 21 11.73 1.71 -0.14
N VAL A 22 11.68 0.63 -0.93
CA VAL A 22 12.29 0.56 -2.27
C VAL A 22 11.64 1.55 -3.22
N GLY A 23 10.31 1.62 -3.26
CA GLY A 23 9.56 2.52 -4.16
C GLY A 23 9.83 4.00 -3.89
N CYS A 24 9.87 4.43 -2.63
CA CYS A 24 10.19 5.82 -2.29
C CYS A 24 11.60 6.23 -2.73
N ARG A 25 12.56 5.30 -2.62
CA ARG A 25 13.92 5.53 -3.10
C ARG A 25 13.98 5.56 -4.63
N ALA A 26 13.32 4.63 -5.31
CA ALA A 26 13.40 4.50 -6.76
C ALA A 26 12.74 5.67 -7.52
N TRP A 27 11.60 6.18 -7.03
CA TRP A 27 10.82 7.18 -7.78
C TRP A 27 11.08 8.61 -7.34
N TRP A 28 11.41 8.79 -6.06
CA TRP A 28 11.52 10.12 -5.45
C TRP A 28 12.91 10.39 -4.86
N SER A 29 13.83 9.43 -4.94
CA SER A 29 15.15 9.51 -4.29
C SER A 29 15.06 9.79 -2.79
N ARG A 30 14.00 9.31 -2.12
CA ARG A 30 13.76 9.49 -0.68
C ARG A 30 14.03 8.22 0.11
N LEU A 31 14.86 8.35 1.15
CA LEU A 31 15.06 7.31 2.14
C LEU A 31 14.01 7.44 3.25
N VAL A 32 12.99 6.58 3.20
CA VAL A 32 11.92 6.49 4.20
C VAL A 32 11.85 5.06 4.73
N PRO A 33 11.70 4.82 6.04
CA PRO A 33 11.48 3.49 6.58
C PRO A 33 10.28 2.80 5.94
N TYR A 34 10.33 1.46 5.83
CA TYR A 34 9.15 0.67 5.49
C TYR A 34 8.42 0.23 6.79
N PRO A 35 7.07 0.34 6.85
CA PRO A 35 6.18 0.85 5.79
C PRO A 35 6.28 2.38 5.64
N CYS A 36 6.14 2.88 4.40
CA CYS A 36 6.01 4.31 4.15
C CYS A 36 4.54 4.71 4.09
N TRP A 37 4.25 6.01 4.19
CA TRP A 37 2.88 6.54 4.22
C TRP A 37 2.01 6.09 3.04
N GLN A 38 2.60 5.83 1.85
CA GLN A 38 1.86 5.32 0.69
C GLN A 38 1.37 3.88 0.93
N VAL A 39 2.22 3.03 1.52
CA VAL A 39 1.86 1.65 1.91
C VAL A 39 0.78 1.68 2.98
N ASP A 40 0.90 2.55 3.99
CA ASP A 40 -0.12 2.70 5.04
C ASP A 40 -1.47 3.15 4.45
N TRP A 41 -1.45 4.10 3.52
CA TRP A 41 -2.64 4.55 2.81
C TRP A 41 -3.29 3.43 2.00
N ALA A 42 -2.51 2.70 1.20
CA ALA A 42 -3.01 1.63 0.34
C ALA A 42 -3.62 0.49 1.16
N THR A 43 -2.93 0.09 2.24
CA THR A 43 -3.39 -0.96 3.17
C THR A 43 -4.68 -0.54 3.87
N SER A 44 -4.73 0.70 4.39
CA SER A 44 -5.92 1.24 5.05
C SER A 44 -7.13 1.28 4.11
N ARG A 45 -6.90 1.63 2.84
CA ARG A 45 -7.96 1.68 1.83
C ARG A 45 -8.46 0.29 1.47
N GLN A 46 -7.57 -0.68 1.23
CA GLN A 46 -7.95 -2.08 1.01
C GLN A 46 -8.74 -2.66 2.19
N ALA A 47 -8.32 -2.37 3.44
CA ALA A 47 -9.03 -2.81 4.64
C ALA A 47 -10.46 -2.23 4.68
N ARG A 48 -10.63 -0.92 4.46
CA ARG A 48 -11.96 -0.28 4.42
C ARG A 48 -12.84 -0.86 3.32
N THR A 49 -12.29 -1.08 2.12
CA THR A 49 -13.06 -1.69 1.03
C THR A 49 -13.47 -3.12 1.35
N SER A 50 -12.59 -3.89 2.00
CA SER A 50 -12.89 -5.27 2.41
C SER A 50 -14.00 -5.30 3.46
N VAL A 51 -13.94 -4.41 4.46
CA VAL A 51 -15.00 -4.24 5.48
C VAL A 51 -16.32 -3.82 4.83
N ALA A 52 -16.31 -2.84 3.92
CA ALA A 52 -17.51 -2.38 3.23
C ALA A 52 -18.17 -3.50 2.41
N ARG A 53 -17.37 -4.33 1.72
CA ARG A 53 -17.88 -5.51 0.99
C ARG A 53 -18.49 -6.54 1.92
N PHE A 54 -17.81 -6.84 3.03
CA PHE A 54 -18.31 -7.78 4.03
C PHE A 54 -19.66 -7.32 4.60
N LEU A 55 -19.73 -6.08 5.09
CA LEU A 55 -20.97 -5.52 5.65
C LEU A 55 -22.08 -5.36 4.59
N GLY A 56 -21.73 -5.09 3.34
CA GLY A 56 -22.69 -4.99 2.24
C GLY A 56 -23.27 -6.34 1.81
N GLY A 57 -22.52 -7.44 1.96
CA GLY A 57 -22.97 -8.81 1.66
C GLY A 57 -23.73 -9.50 2.80
N VAL A 58 -23.83 -8.87 3.98
CA VAL A 58 -24.65 -9.33 5.12
C VAL A 58 -26.10 -8.84 5.02
N ARG A 59 -26.46 -8.12 3.95
CA ARG A 59 -27.83 -7.65 3.69
C ARG A 59 -28.65 -8.65 2.89
#